data_AF-A0A7D9IQ69-F1
#
_entry.id   AF-A0A7D9IQ69-F1
#
_cell.length_a   1.000
_cell.length_b   1.000
_cell.length_c   1.000
_cell.angle_alpha   90.00
_cell.angle_beta   90.00
_cell.angle_gamma   90.00
#
_symmetry.space_group_name_H-M   'P 1'
#
loop_
_entity.id
_entity.type
_entity.pdbx_description
1 polymer ?
#
loop_
_entity_poly.entity_id
_entity_poly.type
_entity_poly.pdbx_seq_one_letter_code
_entity_poly.pdbx_strand_id
1 'polypeptide(L)'
;MRYGMPLPDLPSHCVCGSAFSVNHALSCKRGGFVARRHDGVRDLLTTLLSRVCNNVEAEPKIMPLDNEQFRLQSTNRSPDARLDIKAGEFWARGVTSFFDVRVSHVNSQCHQNKATSDIFKEQEAEKKRKYQQRILDVEMGTFTPLVFGTNGGVGDECQKFLKHLAEKLSRKNGEDYATVITWIRTRLSFEILKSVHLCRRGCRSPFRAKDEHIDEFKLNSVTAEVF
;
A
#
# COMPACT_ATOMS: atom_id res chain seq x y z
N MET A 1 10.93 -16.98 -6.72
CA MET A 1 11.55 -15.62 -6.79
C MET A 1 12.67 -15.44 -5.79
N ARG A 2 12.59 -16.08 -4.62
CA ARG A 2 13.65 -16.19 -3.60
C ARG A 2 15.03 -16.62 -4.15
N TYR A 3 15.06 -17.36 -5.26
CA TYR A 3 16.27 -17.94 -5.87
C TYR A 3 16.67 -17.35 -7.24
N GLY A 4 16.02 -16.28 -7.72
CA GLY A 4 16.42 -15.65 -8.99
C GLY A 4 16.28 -16.49 -10.27
N MET A 5 15.68 -17.69 -10.20
CA MET A 5 15.58 -18.59 -11.36
C MET A 5 14.85 -17.95 -12.55
N PRO A 6 15.38 -18.08 -13.79
CA PRO A 6 14.73 -17.61 -15.01
C PRO A 6 13.40 -18.36 -15.20
N LEU A 7 12.37 -17.64 -15.66
CA LEU A 7 11.12 -18.30 -16.04
C LEU A 7 11.12 -18.56 -17.55
N PRO A 8 10.67 -19.76 -17.97
CA PRO A 8 10.40 -20.02 -19.38
C PRO A 8 9.20 -19.19 -19.87
N ASP A 9 9.10 -19.03 -21.19
CA ASP A 9 7.96 -18.49 -21.93
C ASP A 9 7.52 -17.08 -21.53
N LEU A 10 8.49 -16.22 -21.21
CA LEU A 10 8.22 -14.79 -21.07
C LEU A 10 8.19 -14.13 -22.46
N PRO A 11 7.29 -13.16 -22.70
CA PRO A 11 7.29 -12.40 -23.93
C PRO A 11 8.62 -11.67 -24.09
N SER A 12 9.07 -11.39 -25.32
CA SER A 12 10.33 -10.66 -25.54
C SER A 12 10.21 -9.17 -25.17
N HIS A 13 9.03 -8.59 -25.39
CA HIS A 13 8.74 -7.18 -25.17
C HIS A 13 7.49 -6.98 -24.33
N CYS A 14 7.49 -5.92 -23.53
CA CYS A 14 6.31 -5.46 -22.82
C CYS A 14 5.46 -4.56 -23.73
N VAL A 15 4.15 -4.46 -23.44
CA VAL A 15 3.22 -3.53 -24.11
C VAL A 15 3.66 -2.06 -24.01
N CYS A 16 4.52 -1.72 -23.05
CA CYS A 16 5.10 -0.37 -22.96
C CYS A 16 6.32 -0.15 -23.87
N GLY A 17 6.70 -1.12 -24.71
CA GLY A 17 7.81 -1.02 -25.67
C GLY A 17 9.19 -1.47 -25.15
N SER A 18 9.37 -1.65 -23.84
CA SER A 18 10.66 -2.10 -23.28
C SER A 18 10.83 -3.63 -23.37
N ALA A 19 12.09 -4.09 -23.43
CA ALA A 19 12.41 -5.51 -23.29
C ALA A 19 11.83 -6.08 -21.99
N PHE A 20 11.18 -7.24 -22.09
CA PHE A 20 10.53 -7.84 -20.94
C PHE A 20 11.57 -8.56 -20.07
N SER A 21 11.60 -8.21 -18.79
CA SER A 21 12.41 -8.89 -17.78
C SER A 21 11.63 -8.94 -16.48
N VAL A 22 12.09 -9.74 -15.51
CA VAL A 22 11.49 -9.76 -14.16
C VAL A 22 11.57 -8.37 -13.52
N ASN A 23 12.72 -7.70 -13.67
CA ASN A 23 12.92 -6.34 -13.16
C ASN A 23 11.96 -5.35 -13.81
N HIS A 24 11.80 -5.42 -15.14
CA HIS A 24 10.84 -4.60 -15.86
C HIS A 24 9.40 -4.88 -15.40
N ALA A 25 9.00 -6.14 -15.32
CA ALA A 25 7.66 -6.55 -14.89
C ALA A 25 7.30 -5.99 -13.49
N LEU A 26 8.25 -5.97 -12.56
CA LEU A 26 8.02 -5.49 -11.20
C LEU A 26 8.04 -3.96 -11.04
N SER A 27 8.45 -3.22 -12.07
CA SER A 27 8.50 -1.76 -12.07
C SER A 27 7.54 -1.12 -13.08
N CYS A 28 7.11 -1.87 -14.11
CA CYS A 28 6.28 -1.36 -15.19
C CYS A 28 4.89 -0.96 -14.70
N LYS A 29 4.54 0.31 -14.93
CA LYS A 29 3.26 0.91 -14.54
C LYS A 29 2.10 0.55 -15.47
N ARG A 30 2.40 0.08 -16.70
CA ARG A 30 1.39 -0.32 -17.68
C ARG A 30 0.54 -1.47 -17.15
N GLY A 31 -0.79 -1.36 -17.21
CA GLY A 31 -1.72 -2.37 -16.70
C GLY A 31 -1.97 -2.33 -15.18
N GLY A 32 -1.45 -1.33 -14.46
CA GLY A 32 -1.82 -1.05 -13.06
C GLY A 32 -1.36 -2.10 -12.03
N PHE A 33 -0.58 -3.10 -12.45
CA PHE A 33 -0.18 -4.21 -11.56
C PHE A 33 0.63 -3.76 -10.35
N VAL A 34 1.50 -2.76 -10.52
CA VAL A 34 2.30 -2.21 -9.42
C VAL A 34 1.43 -1.56 -8.35
N ALA A 35 0.37 -0.83 -8.75
CA ALA A 35 -0.60 -0.23 -7.85
C ALA A 35 -1.42 -1.32 -7.13
N ARG A 36 -1.92 -2.32 -7.87
CA ARG A 36 -2.64 -3.46 -7.27
C ARG A 36 -1.86 -4.22 -6.21
N ARG A 37 -0.52 -4.26 -6.28
CA ARG A 37 0.31 -4.86 -5.20
C ARG A 37 0.12 -4.13 -3.88
N HIS A 38 0.12 -2.81 -3.95
CA HIS A 38 -0.09 -1.95 -2.80
C HIS A 38 -1.52 -2.12 -2.27
N ASP A 39 -2.50 -2.04 -3.17
CA ASP A 39 -3.92 -2.08 -2.81
C ASP A 39 -4.29 -3.40 -2.13
N GLY A 40 -3.82 -4.54 -2.66
CA GLY A 40 -4.08 -5.84 -2.03
C GLY A 40 -3.54 -5.95 -0.60
N VAL A 41 -2.35 -5.38 -0.33
CA VAL A 41 -1.79 -5.33 1.03
C VAL A 41 -2.59 -4.38 1.91
N ARG A 42 -2.89 -3.17 1.42
CA ARG A 42 -3.70 -2.18 2.15
C ARG A 42 -5.07 -2.74 2.53
N ASP A 43 -5.78 -3.33 1.59
CA ASP A 43 -7.15 -3.83 1.78
C ASP A 43 -7.17 -5.01 2.76
N LEU A 44 -6.18 -5.92 2.66
CA LEU A 44 -6.00 -7.00 3.63
C LEU A 44 -5.77 -6.45 5.04
N LEU A 45 -4.84 -5.51 5.20
CA LEU A 45 -4.53 -4.93 6.51
C LEU A 45 -5.72 -4.15 7.08
N THR A 46 -6.44 -3.40 6.24
CA THR A 46 -7.67 -2.69 6.64
C THR A 46 -8.73 -3.68 7.13
N THR A 47 -8.89 -4.81 6.45
CA THR A 47 -9.82 -5.87 6.87
C THR A 47 -9.44 -6.45 8.23
N LEU A 48 -8.15 -6.69 8.47
CA LEU A 48 -7.67 -7.21 9.76
C LEU A 48 -7.82 -6.18 10.89
N LEU A 49 -7.51 -4.91 10.62
CA LEU A 49 -7.68 -3.81 11.57
C LEU A 49 -9.15 -3.61 11.94
N SER A 50 -10.07 -3.70 10.98
CA SER A 50 -11.53 -3.56 11.22
C SER A 50 -12.08 -4.61 12.18
N ARG A 51 -11.36 -5.73 12.38
CA ARG A 51 -11.74 -6.72 13.39
C ARG A 51 -11.36 -6.29 14.79
N VAL A 52 -10.36 -5.46 15.01
CA VAL A 52 -9.81 -5.19 16.37
C VAL A 52 -9.77 -3.71 16.75
N CYS A 53 -10.04 -2.82 15.80
CA CYS A 53 -10.03 -1.38 15.96
C CYS A 53 -11.39 -0.79 15.60
N ASN A 54 -11.72 0.34 16.22
CA ASN A 54 -12.82 1.21 15.83
C ASN A 54 -12.37 2.20 14.75
N ASN A 55 -13.32 2.85 14.07
CA ASN A 55 -13.05 3.95 13.13
C ASN A 55 -11.97 3.60 12.09
N VAL A 56 -12.08 2.42 11.48
CA VAL A 56 -11.15 1.93 10.46
C VAL A 56 -11.62 2.38 9.10
N GLU A 57 -10.73 2.98 8.32
CA GLU A 57 -11.02 3.54 7.00
C GLU A 57 -9.84 3.30 6.06
N ALA A 58 -10.13 2.87 4.83
CA ALA A 58 -9.16 2.78 3.75
C ALA A 58 -9.11 4.11 2.98
N GLU A 59 -7.91 4.53 2.60
CA GLU A 59 -7.67 5.81 1.94
C GLU A 59 -8.32 7.03 2.65
N PRO A 60 -8.18 7.21 3.98
CA PRO A 60 -8.74 8.37 4.69
C PRO A 60 -8.21 9.68 4.10
N LYS A 61 -9.11 10.66 3.88
CA LYS A 61 -8.70 12.06 3.65
C LYS A 61 -8.21 12.64 4.97
N ILE A 62 -7.03 13.28 4.96
CA ILE A 62 -6.52 13.99 6.13
C ILE A 62 -6.98 15.45 6.10
N MET A 63 -7.09 16.08 7.26
CA MET A 63 -7.64 17.41 7.43
C MET A 63 -6.91 18.43 6.54
N PRO A 64 -7.67 19.36 5.92
CA PRO A 64 -7.09 20.45 5.16
C PRO A 64 -6.26 21.34 6.09
N LEU A 65 -5.31 22.06 5.50
CA LEU A 65 -4.43 22.96 6.23
C LEU A 65 -5.06 24.36 6.26
N ASP A 66 -4.97 25.03 7.40
CA ASP A 66 -5.47 26.40 7.65
C ASP A 66 -4.35 27.33 8.15
N ASN A 67 -3.13 27.15 7.62
CA ASN A 67 -1.88 27.90 7.89
C ASN A 67 -0.83 27.20 8.76
N GLU A 68 -0.92 25.89 8.95
CA GLU A 68 0.10 25.14 9.67
C GLU A 68 1.45 25.19 8.96
N GLN A 69 2.50 25.46 9.74
CA GLN A 69 3.87 25.49 9.25
C GLN A 69 4.62 24.24 9.69
N PHE A 70 5.12 23.50 8.69
CA PHE A 70 5.95 22.33 8.94
C PHE A 70 7.43 22.69 8.93
N ARG A 71 8.19 22.07 9.84
CA ARG A 71 9.65 22.21 9.94
C ARG A 71 10.32 21.56 8.75
N LEU A 72 9.80 20.42 8.29
CA LEU A 72 10.32 19.70 7.15
C LEU A 72 9.66 20.20 5.86
N GLN A 73 10.49 20.64 4.91
CA GLN A 73 10.04 21.00 3.55
C GLN A 73 9.43 19.83 2.79
N SER A 74 9.78 18.59 3.18
CA SER A 74 9.25 17.37 2.57
C SER A 74 7.87 16.96 3.08
N THR A 75 7.34 17.62 4.12
CA THR A 75 6.01 17.31 4.64
C THR A 75 4.93 17.63 3.61
N ASN A 76 4.00 16.69 3.40
CA ASN A 76 2.96 16.80 2.40
C ASN A 76 1.94 17.88 2.81
N ARG A 77 1.85 18.94 2.01
CA ARG A 77 0.92 20.07 2.20
C ARG A 77 -0.32 20.03 1.32
N SER A 78 -0.54 18.95 0.58
CA SER A 78 -1.69 18.84 -0.33
C SER A 78 -3.01 18.86 0.45
N PRO A 79 -4.02 19.64 0.03
CA PRO A 79 -5.35 19.62 0.64
C PRO A 79 -6.10 18.30 0.41
N ASP A 80 -5.75 17.57 -0.65
CA ASP A 80 -6.31 16.25 -0.98
C ASP A 80 -5.37 15.11 -0.59
N ALA A 81 -4.51 15.34 0.41
CA ALA A 81 -3.67 14.27 0.92
C ALA A 81 -4.54 13.15 1.50
N ARG A 82 -4.17 11.91 1.16
CA ARG A 82 -4.75 10.69 1.70
C ARG A 82 -3.63 9.81 2.20
N LEU A 83 -3.87 9.12 3.31
CA LEU A 83 -3.04 8.01 3.77
C LEU A 83 -3.71 6.70 3.41
N ASP A 84 -3.02 5.57 3.53
CA ASP A 84 -3.56 4.31 3.03
C ASP A 84 -4.59 3.71 3.99
N ILE A 85 -4.37 3.84 5.30
CA ILE A 85 -5.25 3.26 6.33
C ILE A 85 -5.31 4.19 7.54
N LYS A 86 -6.51 4.33 8.11
CA LYS A 86 -6.76 4.88 9.45
C LYS A 86 -7.34 3.79 10.33
N ALA A 87 -6.93 3.74 11.60
CA ALA A 87 -7.52 2.88 12.60
C ALA A 87 -7.50 3.57 13.97
N GLY A 88 -8.64 3.57 14.65
CA GLY A 88 -8.75 4.04 16.03
C GLY A 88 -8.15 3.03 17.01
N GLU A 89 -7.51 3.57 18.05
CA GLU A 89 -7.06 2.82 19.22
C GLU A 89 -6.11 1.65 18.92
N PHE A 90 -5.37 1.74 17.81
CA PHE A 90 -4.42 0.70 17.45
C PHE A 90 -3.24 0.71 18.41
N TRP A 91 -2.47 1.79 18.50
CA TRP A 91 -1.32 1.85 19.40
C TRP A 91 -1.68 2.17 20.86
N ALA A 92 -2.58 3.12 21.06
CA ALA A 92 -3.00 3.59 22.37
C ALA A 92 -4.49 3.91 22.38
N ARG A 93 -5.15 3.71 23.53
CA ARG A 93 -6.57 4.04 23.72
C ARG A 93 -6.82 5.53 23.46
N GLY A 94 -7.89 5.86 22.75
CA GLY A 94 -8.28 7.22 22.38
C GLY A 94 -7.43 7.88 21.29
N VAL A 95 -6.40 7.21 20.74
CA VAL A 95 -5.53 7.79 19.71
C VAL A 95 -5.81 7.15 18.36
N THR A 96 -5.95 7.98 17.33
CA THR A 96 -6.07 7.51 15.94
C THR A 96 -4.68 7.24 15.36
N SER A 97 -4.52 6.07 14.75
CA SER A 97 -3.30 5.66 14.07
C SER A 97 -3.50 5.65 12.56
N PHE A 98 -2.55 6.23 11.84
CA PHE A 98 -2.52 6.27 10.39
C PHE A 98 -1.32 5.49 9.85
N PHE A 99 -1.55 4.82 8.71
CA PHE A 99 -0.58 3.93 8.09
C PHE A 99 -0.43 4.24 6.61
N ASP A 100 0.79 4.08 6.10
CA ASP A 100 1.15 4.32 4.71
C ASP A 100 1.97 3.13 4.21
N VAL A 101 1.38 2.32 3.34
CA VAL A 101 1.90 1.05 2.83
C VAL A 101 2.87 1.28 1.67
N ARG A 102 3.94 0.50 1.60
CA ARG A 102 4.83 0.46 0.44
C ARG A 102 5.26 -0.97 0.17
N VAL A 103 5.10 -1.40 -1.07
CA VAL A 103 5.63 -2.68 -1.55
C VAL A 103 6.76 -2.39 -2.54
N SER A 104 7.99 -2.61 -2.10
CA SER A 104 9.21 -2.27 -2.84
C SER A 104 9.79 -3.47 -3.58
N HIS A 105 10.23 -3.25 -4.81
CA HIS A 105 11.07 -4.21 -5.54
C HIS A 105 12.52 -4.06 -5.08
N VAL A 106 12.88 -4.75 -3.98
CA VAL A 106 14.18 -4.62 -3.31
C VAL A 106 15.38 -5.09 -4.15
N ASN A 107 15.16 -5.94 -5.16
CA ASN A 107 16.22 -6.41 -6.07
C ASN A 107 16.33 -5.56 -7.35
N SER A 108 15.78 -4.34 -7.33
CA SER A 108 15.87 -3.42 -8.47
C SER A 108 17.27 -2.85 -8.64
N GLN A 109 17.55 -2.35 -9.85
CA GLN A 109 18.86 -1.79 -10.18
C GLN A 109 19.24 -0.59 -9.28
N CYS A 110 18.28 0.25 -8.90
CA CYS A 110 18.51 1.38 -8.00
C CYS A 110 18.79 0.99 -6.54
N HIS A 111 18.65 -0.29 -6.22
CA HIS A 111 18.94 -0.87 -4.90
C HIS A 111 20.16 -1.79 -4.92
N GLN A 112 20.87 -1.86 -6.06
CA GLN A 112 22.12 -2.60 -6.14
C GLN A 112 23.09 -2.15 -5.06
N ASN A 113 23.78 -3.12 -4.47
CA ASN A 113 24.78 -2.93 -3.41
C ASN A 113 24.25 -2.36 -2.08
N LYS A 114 22.93 -2.25 -1.89
CA LYS A 114 22.33 -1.90 -0.60
C LYS A 114 21.79 -3.14 0.10
N ALA A 115 22.00 -3.23 1.42
CA ALA A 115 21.34 -4.26 2.21
C ALA A 115 19.83 -3.99 2.25
N THR A 116 19.02 -5.06 2.27
CA THR A 116 17.55 -4.95 2.32
C THR A 116 17.07 -4.16 3.54
N SER A 117 17.77 -4.30 4.68
CA SER A 117 17.50 -3.53 5.90
C SER A 117 17.66 -2.03 5.69
N ASP A 118 18.71 -1.61 4.97
CA ASP A 118 19.01 -0.20 4.76
C ASP A 118 18.03 0.43 3.78
N ILE A 119 17.64 -0.33 2.75
CA ILE A 119 16.55 0.07 1.84
C ILE A 119 15.27 0.32 2.63
N PHE A 120 14.86 -0.61 3.51
CA PHE A 120 13.64 -0.42 4.29
C PHE A 120 13.74 0.76 5.25
N LYS A 121 14.87 0.94 5.94
CA LYS A 121 15.09 2.10 6.83
C LYS A 121 15.01 3.42 6.07
N GLU A 122 15.64 3.53 4.91
CA GLU A 122 15.56 4.72 4.04
C GLU A 122 14.10 5.00 3.63
N GLN A 123 13.35 3.96 3.25
CA GLN A 123 11.97 4.09 2.80
C GLN A 123 10.99 4.46 3.94
N GLU A 124 11.18 3.89 5.14
CA GLU A 124 10.42 4.27 6.32
C GLU A 124 10.72 5.73 6.70
N ALA A 125 11.99 6.14 6.68
CA ALA A 125 12.40 7.53 6.97
C ALA A 125 11.87 8.53 5.92
N GLU A 126 11.81 8.15 4.65
CA GLU A 126 11.18 8.95 3.59
C GLU A 126 9.70 9.20 3.87
N LYS A 127 8.93 8.15 4.18
CA LYS A 127 7.50 8.28 4.52
C LYS A 127 7.28 9.10 5.80
N LYS A 128 8.11 8.88 6.83
CA LYS A 128 8.04 9.67 8.07
C LYS A 128 8.29 11.16 7.81
N ARG A 129 9.34 11.51 7.06
CA ARG A 129 9.60 12.90 6.66
C ARG A 129 8.43 13.54 5.91
N LYS A 130 7.74 12.73 5.08
CA LYS A 130 6.59 13.18 4.28
C LYS A 130 5.30 13.39 5.10
N TYR A 131 4.99 12.53 6.06
CA TYR A 131 3.67 12.54 6.68
C TYR A 131 3.67 12.71 8.19
N GLN A 132 4.69 12.24 8.90
CA GLN A 132 4.65 12.13 10.37
C GLN A 132 4.39 13.48 11.04
N GLN A 133 5.04 14.55 10.59
CA GLN A 133 4.85 15.86 11.20
C GLN A 133 3.39 16.34 11.06
N ARG A 134 2.80 16.26 9.87
CA ARG A 134 1.40 16.66 9.66
C ARG A 134 0.42 15.83 10.48
N ILE A 135 0.64 14.52 10.58
CA ILE A 135 -0.23 13.65 11.37
C ILE A 135 -0.14 13.95 12.87
N LEU A 136 1.04 14.29 13.37
CA LEU A 136 1.18 14.69 14.78
C LEU A 136 0.58 16.07 15.05
N ASP A 137 0.90 17.05 14.21
CA ASP A 137 0.59 18.47 14.46
C ASP A 137 -0.86 18.83 14.09
N VAL A 138 -1.48 18.14 13.12
CA VAL A 138 -2.83 18.44 12.61
C VAL A 138 -3.84 17.38 13.05
N GLU A 139 -3.56 16.10 12.77
CA GLU A 139 -4.50 15.01 13.10
C GLU A 139 -4.51 14.61 14.57
N MET A 140 -3.53 15.08 15.35
CA MET A 140 -3.30 14.63 16.74
C MET A 140 -3.21 13.11 16.86
N GLY A 141 -2.66 12.47 15.83
CA GLY A 141 -2.59 11.01 15.68
C GLY A 141 -1.16 10.48 15.62
N THR A 142 -1.04 9.17 15.48
CA THR A 142 0.26 8.51 15.27
C THR A 142 0.44 8.08 13.82
N PHE A 143 1.66 8.16 13.30
CA PHE A 143 1.99 7.69 11.95
C PHE A 143 2.93 6.48 11.99
N THR A 144 2.63 5.44 11.21
CA THR A 144 3.50 4.26 11.06
C THR A 144 3.64 3.86 9.59
N PRO A 145 4.85 3.94 8.99
CA PRO A 145 5.07 3.44 7.63
C PRO A 145 5.09 1.91 7.62
N LEU A 146 4.42 1.29 6.65
CA LEU A 146 4.35 -0.16 6.50
C LEU A 146 5.08 -0.60 5.23
N VAL A 147 6.37 -0.92 5.36
CA VAL A 147 7.24 -1.28 4.22
C VAL A 147 7.39 -2.79 4.08
N PHE A 148 7.10 -3.27 2.87
CA PHE A 148 7.22 -4.67 2.45
C PHE A 148 8.13 -4.77 1.22
N GLY A 149 8.86 -5.87 1.10
CA GLY A 149 9.62 -6.23 -0.11
C GLY A 149 8.88 -7.27 -0.95
N THR A 150 9.02 -7.20 -2.27
CA THR A 150 8.50 -8.25 -3.18
C THR A 150 9.16 -9.62 -2.98
N ASN A 151 10.27 -9.69 -2.23
CA ASN A 151 10.93 -10.92 -1.81
C ASN A 151 10.37 -11.51 -0.51
N GLY A 152 9.38 -10.85 0.12
CA GLY A 152 8.81 -11.23 1.42
C GLY A 152 9.48 -10.57 2.62
N GLY A 153 10.46 -9.69 2.41
CA GLY A 153 11.05 -8.89 3.49
C GLY A 153 10.05 -7.89 4.08
N VAL A 154 10.23 -7.54 5.35
CA VAL A 154 9.36 -6.62 6.09
C VAL A 154 10.22 -5.64 6.89
N GLY A 155 9.92 -4.34 6.79
CA GLY A 155 10.61 -3.27 7.54
C GLY A 155 10.35 -3.32 9.05
N ASP A 156 11.20 -2.64 9.83
CA ASP A 156 11.21 -2.74 11.29
C ASP A 156 9.93 -2.21 11.93
N GLU A 157 9.40 -1.07 11.45
CA GLU A 157 8.12 -0.53 11.94
C GLU A 157 6.96 -1.45 11.59
N CYS A 158 6.99 -2.00 10.37
CA CYS A 158 5.99 -2.96 9.94
C CYS A 158 6.04 -4.26 10.77
N GLN A 159 7.22 -4.73 11.18
CA GLN A 159 7.32 -5.89 12.07
C GLN A 159 6.67 -5.65 13.43
N LYS A 160 6.89 -4.47 14.03
CA LYS A 160 6.23 -4.08 15.29
C LYS A 160 4.72 -4.01 15.12
N PHE A 161 4.26 -3.40 14.04
CA PHE A 161 2.84 -3.35 13.67
C PHE A 161 2.22 -4.75 13.59
N LEU A 162 2.85 -5.69 12.89
CA LEU A 162 2.31 -7.05 12.73
C LEU A 162 2.24 -7.81 14.05
N LYS A 163 3.25 -7.67 14.92
CA LYS A 163 3.24 -8.28 16.27
C LYS A 163 2.05 -7.74 17.08
N HIS A 164 1.90 -6.42 17.13
CA HIS A 164 0.81 -5.78 17.89
C HIS A 164 -0.59 -6.14 17.34
N LEU A 165 -0.73 -6.17 16.01
CA LEU A 165 -1.96 -6.62 15.35
C LEU A 165 -2.31 -8.07 15.72
N ALA A 166 -1.30 -8.95 15.73
CA ALA A 166 -1.48 -10.35 16.11
C ALA A 166 -1.87 -10.50 17.59
N GLU A 167 -1.27 -9.72 18.49
CA GLU A 167 -1.66 -9.71 19.91
C GLU A 167 -3.12 -9.29 20.09
N LYS A 168 -3.56 -8.22 19.42
CA LYS A 168 -4.96 -7.77 19.47
C LYS A 168 -5.93 -8.83 18.93
N LEU A 169 -5.60 -9.46 17.80
CA LEU A 169 -6.44 -10.50 17.20
C LEU A 169 -6.51 -11.76 18.07
N SER A 170 -5.36 -12.21 18.58
CA SER A 170 -5.25 -13.34 19.51
C SER A 170 -6.12 -13.12 20.75
N ARG A 171 -6.03 -11.94 21.39
CA ARG A 171 -6.88 -11.60 22.54
C ARG A 171 -8.36 -11.54 22.21
N LYS A 172 -8.73 -10.98 21.05
CA LYS A 172 -10.14 -10.88 20.62
C LYS A 172 -10.75 -12.26 20.36
N ASN A 173 -10.01 -13.14 19.69
CA ASN A 173 -10.53 -14.44 19.26
C ASN A 173 -10.31 -15.55 20.31
N GLY A 174 -9.49 -15.32 21.33
CA GLY A 174 -9.06 -16.37 22.27
C GLY A 174 -8.12 -17.40 21.63
N GLU A 175 -7.41 -17.02 20.57
CA GLU A 175 -6.50 -17.90 19.81
C GLU A 175 -5.04 -17.73 20.27
N ASP A 176 -4.20 -18.74 20.08
CA ASP A 176 -2.77 -18.64 20.37
C ASP A 176 -2.06 -17.60 19.48
N TYR A 177 -1.23 -16.76 20.09
CA TYR A 177 -0.50 -15.70 19.40
C TYR A 177 0.39 -16.23 18.28
N ALA A 178 1.12 -17.33 18.51
CA ALA A 178 2.05 -17.89 17.52
C ALA A 178 1.29 -18.37 16.27
N THR A 179 0.10 -18.94 16.45
CA THR A 179 -0.81 -19.32 15.37
C THR A 179 -1.29 -18.09 14.58
N VAL A 180 -1.76 -17.04 15.28
CA VAL A 180 -2.28 -15.81 14.65
C VAL A 180 -1.19 -15.07 13.87
N ILE A 181 0.00 -14.83 14.46
CA ILE A 181 1.09 -14.12 13.77
C ILE A 181 1.60 -14.91 12.56
N THR A 182 1.65 -16.25 12.66
CA THR A 182 2.04 -17.13 11.55
C THR A 182 1.02 -17.04 10.42
N TRP A 183 -0.27 -17.07 10.74
CA TRP A 183 -1.34 -16.91 9.76
C TRP A 183 -1.28 -15.54 9.06
N ILE A 184 -1.12 -14.45 9.81
CA ILE A 184 -1.00 -13.09 9.24
C ILE A 184 0.19 -13.00 8.27
N ARG A 185 1.37 -13.44 8.71
CA ARG A 185 2.59 -13.43 7.87
C ARG A 185 2.43 -14.28 6.62
N THR A 186 1.80 -15.45 6.77
CA THR A 186 1.52 -16.36 5.64
C THR A 186 0.57 -15.69 4.66
N ARG A 187 -0.53 -15.10 5.14
CA ARG A 187 -1.52 -14.44 4.29
C ARG A 187 -0.94 -13.25 3.53
N LEU A 188 -0.13 -12.40 4.19
CA LEU A 188 0.59 -11.30 3.55
C LEU A 188 1.59 -11.80 2.50
N SER A 189 2.33 -12.86 2.81
CA SER A 189 3.27 -13.47 1.86
C SER A 189 2.55 -13.98 0.60
N PHE A 190 1.39 -14.62 0.75
CA PHE A 190 0.56 -15.01 -0.39
C PHE A 190 0.05 -13.82 -1.20
N GLU A 191 -0.36 -12.73 -0.55
CA GLU A 191 -0.85 -11.53 -1.23
C GLU A 191 0.25 -10.87 -2.06
N ILE A 192 1.45 -10.73 -1.48
CA ILE A 192 2.64 -10.25 -2.20
C ILE A 192 2.97 -11.21 -3.34
N LEU A 193 2.98 -12.52 -3.12
CA LEU A 193 3.32 -13.50 -4.16
C LEU A 193 2.34 -13.46 -5.33
N LYS A 194 1.03 -13.40 -5.07
CA LYS A 194 -0.02 -13.28 -6.10
C LYS A 194 0.17 -12.01 -6.92
N SER A 195 0.37 -10.88 -6.26
CA SER A 195 0.49 -9.59 -6.94
C SER A 195 1.78 -9.49 -7.78
N VAL A 196 2.87 -10.08 -7.30
CA VAL A 196 4.13 -10.21 -8.03
C VAL A 196 4.00 -11.18 -9.21
N HIS A 197 3.25 -12.28 -9.06
CA HIS A 197 2.93 -13.18 -10.16
C HIS A 197 2.12 -12.47 -11.26
N LEU A 198 1.10 -11.69 -10.87
CA LEU A 198 0.30 -10.88 -11.78
C LEU A 198 1.14 -9.84 -12.53
N CYS A 199 2.13 -9.22 -11.88
CA CYS A 199 3.07 -8.34 -12.57
C CYS A 199 3.81 -9.05 -13.72
N ARG A 200 4.08 -10.35 -13.59
CA ARG A 200 4.87 -11.10 -14.57
C ARG A 200 4.03 -11.72 -15.68
N ARG A 201 2.88 -12.29 -15.34
CA ARG A 201 2.04 -13.05 -16.27
C ARG A 201 0.72 -12.37 -16.62
N GLY A 202 0.36 -11.31 -15.91
CA GLY A 202 -0.85 -10.55 -16.19
C GLY A 202 -0.76 -9.86 -17.54
N CYS A 203 -1.84 -9.95 -18.31
CA CYS A 203 -1.95 -9.22 -19.56
C CYS A 203 -1.92 -7.71 -19.29
N ARG A 204 -0.98 -7.00 -19.94
CA ARG A 204 -0.81 -5.54 -19.83
C ARG A 204 -1.54 -4.78 -20.93
N SER A 205 -2.19 -5.49 -21.84
CA SER A 205 -3.13 -4.93 -22.80
C SER A 205 -4.49 -4.81 -22.14
N PRO A 206 -5.16 -3.66 -22.23
CA PRO A 206 -6.55 -3.55 -21.79
C PRO A 206 -7.40 -4.54 -22.60
N PHE A 207 -8.25 -5.31 -21.92
CA PHE A 207 -9.15 -6.28 -22.58
C PHE A 207 -10.20 -5.58 -23.46
N ARG A 208 -10.41 -4.27 -23.25
CA ARG A 208 -11.14 -3.39 -24.16
C ARG A 208 -10.17 -2.35 -24.72
N ALA A 209 -9.73 -2.54 -25.95
CA ALA A 209 -9.31 -1.41 -26.77
C ALA A 209 -10.58 -0.56 -26.97
N LYS A 210 -10.59 0.68 -26.50
CA LYS A 210 -11.67 1.61 -26.84
C LYS A 210 -11.50 2.00 -28.30
N ASP A 211 -12.10 1.24 -29.20
CA ASP A 211 -12.51 1.70 -30.53
C ASP A 211 -14.05 1.77 -30.62
N GLU A 212 -14.71 2.03 -29.49
CA GLU A 212 -16.11 2.45 -29.49
C GLU A 212 -16.18 3.83 -28.85
N HIS A 213 -16.49 4.80 -29.70
CA HIS A 213 -16.93 6.14 -29.33
C HIS A 213 -18.10 5.98 -28.36
N ILE A 214 -17.86 6.19 -27.06
CA ILE A 214 -18.93 6.24 -26.08
C ILE A 214 -19.54 7.62 -26.24
N ASP A 215 -20.66 7.70 -26.96
CA ASP A 215 -21.46 8.91 -26.99
C ASP A 215 -21.80 9.30 -25.55
N GLU A 216 -21.50 10.54 -25.24
CA GLU A 216 -21.67 11.19 -23.95
C GLU A 216 -23.05 10.83 -23.38
N PHE A 217 -23.08 10.19 -22.20
CA PHE A 217 -24.31 9.95 -21.46
C PHE A 217 -24.94 11.30 -21.11
N LYS A 218 -25.86 11.79 -21.96
CA LYS A 218 -26.69 12.94 -21.65
C LYS A 218 -27.65 12.56 -20.54
N LEU A 219 -27.34 12.97 -19.32
CA LEU A 219 -28.32 13.09 -18.26
C LEU A 219 -29.35 14.13 -18.71
N ASN A 220 -30.49 13.67 -19.23
CA ASN A 220 -31.66 14.52 -19.40
C ASN A 220 -32.17 14.88 -18.00
N SER A 221 -31.63 15.94 -17.42
CA SER A 221 -32.25 16.64 -16.31
C SER A 221 -33.56 17.24 -16.82
N VAL A 222 -34.67 16.54 -16.58
CA VAL A 222 -36.00 17.13 -16.73
C VAL A 222 -36.10 18.19 -15.63
N THR A 223 -35.98 19.45 -16.02
CA THR A 223 -36.37 20.58 -15.17
C THR A 223 -37.87 20.47 -14.96
N ALA A 224 -38.28 20.14 -13.74
CA ALA A 224 -39.68 20.29 -13.34
C ALA A 224 -39.98 21.80 -13.29
N GLU A 225 -40.78 22.29 -14.25
CA GLU A 225 -41.37 23.61 -14.15
C GLU A 225 -42.45 23.56 -13.06
N VAL A 226 -42.23 24.33 -12.00
CA VAL A 226 -43.23 24.59 -10.98
C VAL A 226 -44.12 25.72 -11.51
N PHE A 227 -45.38 25.41 -11.79
CA PHE A 227 -46.47 26.36 -11.89
C PHE A 227 -47.58 25.94 -10.93
#